data_AF-A0A2J8W7N0-F1
#
_entry.id   AF-A0A2J8W7N0-F1
#
_cell.length_a   1.000
_cell.length_b   1.000
_cell.length_c   1.000
_cell.angle_alpha   90.00
_cell.angle_beta   90.00
_cell.angle_gamma   90.00
#
_symmetry.space_group_name_H-M   'P 1'
#
loop_
_entity.id
_entity.type
_entity.pdbx_description
1 polymer ?
#
loop_
_entity_poly.entity_id
_entity_poly.type
_entity_poly.pdbx_seq_one_letter_code
_entity_poly.pdbx_strand_id
1 'polypeptide(L)'
;VRGKTFRFEMQRDLVSFPLSPAVRVKLVSAGFQTAEELLEVKPSELSKEVGISKAEALETLQIIRRECLTNKPRYAGTSESGKKCTALELLEQEHTQGFIITFCSALDDILGGGVPLMKTTEICGAPGVGKTQL
;
A
#
# COMPACT_ATOMS: atom_id res chain seq x y z
N VAL A 1 0.43 -6.09 -27.58
CA VAL A 1 0.79 -5.89 -26.16
C VAL A 1 -0.50 -5.65 -25.38
N ARG A 2 -1.06 -6.69 -24.75
CA ARG A 2 -2.28 -6.56 -23.95
C ARG A 2 -1.87 -5.96 -22.60
N GLY A 3 -2.26 -4.72 -22.36
CA GLY A 3 -2.00 -4.03 -21.10
C GLY A 3 -2.58 -4.84 -19.95
N LYS A 4 -1.70 -5.45 -19.14
CA LYS A 4 -2.10 -5.98 -17.85
C LYS A 4 -2.54 -4.77 -17.03
N THR A 5 -3.83 -4.69 -16.74
CA THR A 5 -4.40 -3.65 -15.88
C THR A 5 -3.72 -3.76 -14.52
N PHE A 6 -2.84 -2.80 -14.20
CA PHE A 6 -2.33 -2.64 -12.85
C PHE A 6 -3.52 -2.38 -11.93
N ARG A 7 -3.94 -3.39 -11.16
CA ARG A 7 -4.89 -3.19 -10.08
C ARG A 7 -4.12 -2.59 -8.90
N PHE A 8 -3.93 -1.27 -8.93
CA PHE A 8 -3.78 -0.54 -7.68
C PHE A 8 -5.07 -0.78 -6.89
N GLU A 9 -4.99 -1.39 -5.71
CA GLU A 9 -6.09 -1.25 -4.75
C GLU A 9 -6.30 0.26 -4.59
N MET A 10 -7.52 0.69 -4.87
CA MET A 10 -7.88 2.09 -4.92
C MET A 10 -7.75 2.65 -3.50
N GLN A 11 -6.61 3.28 -3.23
CA GLN A 11 -6.35 3.95 -1.97
C GLN A 11 -7.45 4.99 -1.79
N ARG A 12 -8.30 4.81 -0.77
CA ARG A 12 -9.43 5.71 -0.58
C ARG A 12 -8.96 6.93 0.17
N ASP A 13 -9.13 8.09 -0.46
CA ASP A 13 -8.79 9.37 0.13
C ASP A 13 -9.59 9.61 1.43
N LEU A 14 -8.91 10.08 2.48
CA LEU A 14 -9.51 10.38 3.79
C LEU A 14 -10.62 11.42 3.71
N VAL A 15 -10.65 12.25 2.67
CA VAL A 15 -11.74 13.21 2.45
C VAL A 15 -13.09 12.52 2.19
N SER A 16 -13.09 11.26 1.72
CA SER A 16 -14.31 10.50 1.45
C SER A 16 -15.02 9.97 2.70
N PHE A 17 -14.35 10.00 3.86
CA PHE A 17 -14.88 9.48 5.11
C PHE A 17 -15.57 10.57 5.94
N PRO A 18 -16.60 10.21 6.74
CA PRO A 18 -17.34 11.14 7.60
C PRO A 18 -16.56 11.48 8.88
N LEU A 19 -15.34 11.99 8.71
CA LEU A 19 -14.50 12.50 9.79
C LEU A 19 -14.87 13.94 10.12
N SER A 20 -14.64 14.38 11.36
CA SER A 20 -14.79 15.78 11.71
C SER A 20 -13.78 16.65 10.94
N PRO A 21 -14.13 17.88 10.51
CA PRO A 21 -13.22 18.73 9.77
C PRO A 21 -11.90 19.00 10.50
N ALA A 22 -11.96 19.18 11.83
CA ALA A 22 -10.77 19.43 12.65
C ALA A 22 -9.79 18.24 12.65
N VAL A 23 -10.30 17.00 12.78
CA VAL A 23 -9.47 15.79 12.73
C VAL A 23 -8.90 15.59 11.33
N ARG A 24 -9.70 15.82 10.28
CA ARG A 24 -9.26 15.69 8.88
C ARG A 24 -8.08 16.61 8.56
N VAL A 25 -8.17 17.87 8.96
CA VAL A 25 -7.08 18.85 8.74
C VAL A 25 -5.80 18.40 9.45
N LYS A 26 -5.91 17.89 10.68
CA LYS A 26 -4.74 17.40 11.44
C LYS A 26 -4.12 16.15 10.80
N LEU A 27 -4.93 15.21 10.32
CA LEU A 27 -4.45 14.02 9.61
C LEU A 27 -3.66 14.39 8.36
N VAL A 28 -4.23 15.27 7.51
CA VAL A 28 -3.56 15.74 6.30
C VAL A 28 -2.29 16.51 6.62
N SER A 29 -2.31 17.34 7.68
CA SER A 29 -1.13 18.09 8.13
C SER A 29 -0.02 17.18 8.67
N ALA A 30 -0.37 16.02 9.22
CA ALA A 30 0.57 14.98 9.64
C ALA A 30 1.03 14.07 8.47
N GLY A 31 0.58 14.35 7.24
CA GLY A 31 0.99 13.62 6.04
C GLY A 31 0.08 12.45 5.67
N PHE A 32 -0.99 12.19 6.42
CA PHE A 32 -1.92 11.12 6.10
C PHE A 32 -2.87 11.52 4.97
N GLN A 33 -2.90 10.75 3.88
CA GLN A 33 -3.74 11.03 2.71
C GLN A 33 -4.76 9.93 2.45
N THR A 34 -4.42 8.69 2.76
CA THR A 34 -5.23 7.53 2.39
C THR A 34 -5.69 6.74 3.61
N ALA A 35 -6.82 6.05 3.47
CA ALA A 35 -7.36 5.18 4.51
C ALA A 35 -6.41 4.03 4.86
N GLU A 36 -5.68 3.53 3.88
CA GLU A 36 -4.76 2.40 3.99
C GLU A 36 -3.60 2.69 4.94
N GLU A 37 -3.11 3.93 4.97
CA GLU A 37 -2.07 4.38 5.89
C GLU A 37 -2.52 4.30 7.37
N LEU A 38 -3.83 4.32 7.63
CA LEU A 38 -4.40 4.32 8.98
C LEU A 38 -4.91 2.95 9.42
N LEU A 39 -5.08 1.97 8.53
CA LEU A 39 -5.69 0.68 8.87
C LEU A 39 -4.93 -0.06 9.98
N GLU A 40 -3.60 -0.05 9.92
CA GLU A 40 -2.71 -0.81 10.81
C GLU A 40 -2.15 0.03 11.97
N VAL A 41 -2.46 1.33 12.03
CA VAL A 41 -1.98 2.24 13.08
C VAL A 41 -2.77 2.01 14.38
N LYS A 42 -2.09 2.04 15.53
CA LYS A 42 -2.77 1.96 16.83
C LYS A 42 -3.33 3.33 17.23
N PRO A 43 -4.49 3.38 17.95
CA PRO A 43 -5.07 4.65 18.40
C PRO A 43 -4.09 5.51 19.22
N SER A 44 -3.22 4.87 20.02
CA SER A 44 -2.21 5.57 20.83
C SER A 44 -1.08 6.19 20.03
N GLU A 45 -0.71 5.58 18.90
CA GLU A 45 0.31 6.08 17.97
C GLU A 45 -0.27 7.25 17.19
N LEU A 46 -1.46 7.07 16.62
CA LEU A 46 -2.16 8.11 15.88
C LEU A 46 -2.43 9.37 16.72
N SER A 47 -2.87 9.18 17.97
CA SER A 47 -3.12 10.30 18.90
C SER A 47 -1.87 11.16 19.13
N LYS A 48 -0.69 10.53 19.25
CA LYS A 48 0.59 11.23 19.46
C LYS A 48 1.06 11.93 18.19
N GLU A 49 0.99 11.23 17.05
CA GLU A 49 1.47 11.74 15.76
C GLU A 49 0.64 12.93 15.27
N VAL A 50 -0.69 12.84 15.41
CA VAL A 50 -1.64 13.82 14.85
C VAL A 50 -2.00 14.92 15.86
N GLY A 51 -1.68 14.74 17.14
CA GLY A 51 -2.03 15.69 18.19
C GLY A 51 -3.55 15.79 18.42
N ILE A 52 -4.23 14.65 18.47
CA ILE A 52 -5.66 14.52 18.82
C ILE A 52 -5.83 13.68 20.09
N SER A 53 -6.98 13.78 20.73
CA SER A 53 -7.28 12.94 21.89
C SER A 53 -7.30 11.46 21.51
N LYS A 54 -7.04 10.58 22.49
CA LYS A 54 -7.12 9.12 22.28
C LYS A 54 -8.53 8.68 21.85
N ALA A 55 -9.56 9.39 22.30
CA ALA A 55 -10.94 9.10 21.92
C ALA A 55 -11.19 9.43 20.44
N GLU A 56 -10.78 10.62 19.97
CA GLU A 56 -10.88 11.00 18.56
C GLU A 56 -10.07 10.07 17.65
N ALA A 57 -8.86 9.67 18.07
CA ALA A 57 -8.04 8.73 17.32
C ALA A 57 -8.71 7.36 17.18
N LEU A 58 -9.29 6.85 18.27
CA LEU A 58 -10.02 5.59 18.27
C LEU A 58 -11.26 5.66 17.37
N GLU A 59 -12.05 6.72 17.49
CA GLU A 59 -13.25 6.94 16.67
C GLU A 59 -12.91 7.00 15.17
N THR A 60 -11.88 7.77 14.82
CA THR A 60 -11.37 7.91 13.44
C THR A 60 -11.01 6.54 12.85
N LEU A 61 -10.23 5.75 13.59
CA LEU A 61 -9.83 4.41 13.14
C LEU A 61 -11.03 3.46 13.01
N GLN A 62 -12.02 3.58 13.89
CA GLN A 62 -13.26 2.79 13.79
C GLN A 62 -14.09 3.15 12.56
N ILE A 63 -14.24 4.44 12.24
CA ILE A 63 -14.95 4.90 11.04
C ILE A 63 -14.27 4.33 9.79
N ILE A 64 -12.95 4.50 9.69
CA ILE A 64 -12.17 4.05 8.52
C ILE A 64 -12.28 2.53 8.36
N ARG A 65 -12.02 1.77 9.43
CA ARG A 65 -12.09 0.30 9.39
C ARG A 65 -13.50 -0.19 9.03
N ARG A 66 -14.55 0.42 9.59
CA ARG A 66 -15.95 0.03 9.30
C ARG A 66 -16.27 0.23 7.82
N GLU A 67 -15.96 1.40 7.26
CA GLU A 67 -16.31 1.72 5.87
C GLU A 67 -15.44 0.96 4.85
N CYS A 68 -14.19 0.65 5.19
CA CYS A 68 -13.34 -0.19 4.34
C CYS A 68 -13.85 -1.63 4.24
N LEU A 69 -14.54 -2.11 5.27
CA LEU A 69 -15.15 -3.44 5.27
C LEU A 69 -16.49 -3.49 4.52
N THR A 70 -17.29 -2.41 4.54
CA THR A 70 -18.62 -2.39 3.90
C THR A 70 -18.58 -2.16 2.39
N ASN A 71 -17.60 -1.40 1.88
CA ASN A 71 -17.54 -1.01 0.47
C ASN A 71 -16.72 -1.96 -0.41
N LYS A 72 -16.27 -3.10 0.12
CA LYS A 72 -15.49 -4.06 -0.67
C LYS A 72 -16.46 -4.96 -1.46
N PRO A 73 -16.56 -4.85 -2.79
CA PRO A 73 -17.30 -5.83 -3.58
C PRO A 73 -16.70 -7.21 -3.30
N ARG A 74 -17.56 -8.24 -3.24
CA ARG A 74 -17.19 -9.64 -2.94
C ARG A 74 -16.22 -10.30 -3.94
N TYR A 75 -15.59 -9.50 -4.81
CA TYR A 75 -14.65 -9.89 -5.88
C TYR A 75 -13.62 -8.77 -6.14
N ALA A 76 -12.82 -8.36 -5.14
CA ALA A 76 -11.64 -7.53 -5.37
C ALA A 76 -10.64 -7.66 -4.21
N GLY A 77 -9.35 -7.66 -4.57
CA GLY A 77 -8.16 -8.03 -3.78
C GLY A 77 -8.07 -7.39 -2.41
N THR A 78 -7.22 -7.93 -1.55
CA THR A 78 -7.44 -8.12 -0.11
C THR A 78 -6.65 -7.13 0.76
N SER A 79 -7.20 -5.95 1.06
CA SER A 79 -6.90 -5.21 2.30
C SER A 79 -6.69 -6.16 3.50
N GLU A 80 -5.49 -6.06 4.08
CA GLU A 80 -4.79 -7.07 4.88
C GLU A 80 -5.19 -7.16 6.35
N SER A 81 -6.23 -6.47 6.79
CA SER A 81 -6.63 -6.55 8.20
C SER A 81 -7.52 -7.79 8.45
N GLY A 82 -6.87 -8.95 8.65
CA GLY A 82 -7.44 -10.11 9.33
C GLY A 82 -8.06 -11.25 8.49
N LYS A 83 -7.91 -11.24 7.16
CA LYS A 83 -8.35 -12.38 6.33
C LYS A 83 -7.26 -13.45 6.28
N LYS A 84 -7.61 -14.68 6.69
CA LYS A 84 -6.74 -15.85 6.49
C LYS A 84 -6.61 -16.09 4.99
N CYS A 85 -5.40 -16.03 4.47
CA CYS A 85 -5.07 -16.43 3.10
C CYS A 85 -4.37 -17.80 3.12
N THR A 86 -4.61 -18.60 2.10
CA THR A 86 -3.86 -19.85 1.90
C THR A 86 -2.54 -19.56 1.19
N ALA A 87 -1.56 -20.46 1.34
CA ALA A 87 -0.30 -20.36 0.60
C ALA A 87 -0.52 -20.36 -0.93
N LEU A 88 -1.56 -21.05 -1.42
CA LEU A 88 -1.91 -21.09 -2.83
C LEU A 88 -2.41 -19.71 -3.32
N GLU A 89 -3.29 -19.06 -2.56
CA GLU A 89 -3.80 -17.72 -2.90
C GLU A 89 -2.67 -16.69 -2.95
N LEU A 90 -1.71 -16.75 -2.01
CA LEU A 90 -0.53 -15.89 -2.02
C LEU A 90 0.34 -16.12 -3.26
N LEU A 91 0.54 -17.39 -3.65
CA LEU A 91 1.31 -17.74 -4.84
C LEU A 91 0.63 -17.22 -6.11
N GLU A 92 -0.69 -17.40 -6.24
CA GLU A 92 -1.45 -16.88 -7.37
C GLU A 92 -1.39 -15.34 -7.45
N GLN A 93 -1.48 -14.66 -6.31
CA GLN A 93 -1.34 -13.20 -6.25
C GLN A 93 0.06 -12.76 -6.70
N GLU A 94 1.12 -13.44 -6.28
CA GLU A 94 2.50 -13.15 -6.70
C GLU A 94 2.68 -13.31 -8.22
N HIS A 95 2.08 -14.33 -8.84
CA HIS A 95 2.12 -14.51 -10.29
C HIS A 95 1.42 -13.41 -11.09
N THR A 96 0.50 -12.66 -10.48
CA THR A 96 -0.14 -11.50 -11.12
C THR A 96 0.69 -10.23 -11.05
N GLN A 97 1.76 -10.19 -10.23
CA GLN A 97 2.63 -9.04 -10.10
C GLN A 97 3.39 -8.78 -11.41
N GLY A 98 3.53 -7.49 -11.74
CA GLY A 98 4.29 -7.04 -12.89
C GLY A 98 5.77 -6.81 -12.57
N PHE A 99 6.50 -6.39 -13.60
CA PHE A 99 7.92 -6.05 -13.52
C PHE A 99 8.18 -4.75 -14.29
N ILE A 100 9.24 -4.04 -13.92
CA ILE A 100 9.81 -2.93 -14.67
C ILE A 100 11.03 -3.46 -15.42
N ILE A 101 11.03 -3.35 -16.75
CA ILE A 101 12.16 -3.80 -17.58
C ILE A 101 13.38 -2.88 -17.39
N THR A 102 14.57 -3.45 -17.45
CA THR A 102 15.85 -2.72 -17.35
C THR A 102 16.38 -2.23 -18.68
N PHE A 103 15.67 -2.54 -19.78
CA PHE A 103 16.12 -2.34 -21.17
C PHE A 103 17.39 -3.12 -21.56
N CYS A 104 17.85 -4.02 -20.69
CA CYS A 104 18.90 -4.98 -20.99
C CYS A 104 18.29 -6.39 -20.93
N SER A 105 18.07 -7.03 -22.09
CA SER A 105 17.41 -8.33 -22.13
C SER A 105 18.13 -9.39 -21.30
N ALA A 106 19.46 -9.39 -21.30
CA ALA A 106 20.26 -10.32 -20.51
C ALA A 106 20.05 -10.13 -18.99
N LEU A 107 19.91 -8.89 -18.52
CA LEU A 107 19.62 -8.60 -17.12
C LEU A 107 18.16 -8.93 -16.78
N ASP A 108 17.23 -8.60 -17.66
CA ASP A 108 15.81 -8.92 -17.48
C ASP A 108 15.58 -10.44 -17.39
N ASP A 109 16.27 -11.23 -18.22
CA ASP A 109 16.19 -12.69 -18.18
C ASP A 109 16.73 -13.27 -16.86
N ILE A 110 17.85 -12.74 -16.34
CA ILE A 110 18.39 -13.12 -15.03
C ILE A 110 17.41 -12.80 -13.90
N LEU A 111 16.69 -11.67 -14.01
CA LEU A 111 15.70 -11.24 -13.03
C LEU A 111 14.32 -11.90 -13.22
N GLY A 112 14.12 -12.74 -14.24
CA GLY A 112 12.84 -13.39 -14.52
C GLY A 112 11.79 -12.48 -15.16
N GLY A 113 12.22 -11.45 -15.90
CA GLY A 113 11.38 -10.52 -16.64
C GLY A 113 11.61 -9.04 -16.31
N GLY A 114 12.46 -8.72 -15.33
CA GLY A 114 12.78 -7.36 -14.90
C GLY A 114 12.71 -7.18 -13.38
N VAL A 115 12.73 -5.93 -12.92
CA VAL A 115 12.66 -5.60 -11.48
C VAL A 115 11.22 -5.80 -10.98
N PRO A 116 10.98 -6.65 -9.97
CA PRO A 116 9.63 -6.98 -9.49
C PRO A 116 8.99 -5.81 -8.75
N LEU A 117 7.67 -5.64 -8.94
CA LEU A 117 6.88 -4.65 -8.22
C LEU A 117 6.55 -5.11 -6.79
N MET A 118 6.25 -4.15 -5.92
CA MET A 118 5.87 -4.40 -4.51
C MET A 118 6.93 -5.17 -3.70
N LYS A 119 8.18 -5.16 -4.17
CA LYS A 119 9.34 -5.76 -3.50
C LYS A 119 10.48 -4.76 -3.49
N THR A 120 11.33 -4.83 -2.47
CA THR A 120 12.57 -4.07 -2.42
C THR A 120 13.66 -4.85 -3.16
N THR A 121 14.29 -4.21 -4.16
CA THR A 121 15.42 -4.77 -4.91
C THR A 121 16.67 -3.94 -4.62
N GLU A 122 17.79 -4.60 -4.30
CA GLU A 122 19.07 -3.96 -3.99
C GLU A 122 20.10 -4.23 -5.10
N ILE A 123 20.78 -3.18 -5.57
CA ILE A 123 21.83 -3.27 -6.59
C ILE A 123 23.18 -2.97 -5.94
N CYS A 124 24.02 -4.01 -5.84
CA CYS A 124 25.32 -3.96 -5.16
C CYS A 124 26.49 -4.12 -6.15
N GLY A 125 27.66 -3.58 -5.78
CA GLY A 125 28.88 -3.72 -6.56
C GLY A 125 29.95 -2.68 -6.23
N ALA A 126 31.17 -2.90 -6.72
CA ALA A 126 32.32 -2.04 -6.48
C ALA A 126 32.10 -0.57 -6.95
N PRO A 127 32.93 0.40 -6.51
CA PRO A 127 32.89 1.75 -7.06
C PRO A 127 33.09 1.75 -8.59
N GLY A 128 32.35 2.61 -9.30
CA GLY A 128 32.49 2.76 -10.76
C GLY A 128 31.77 1.73 -11.65
N VAL A 129 31.13 0.68 -11.09
CA VAL A 129 30.44 -0.37 -11.89
C VAL A 129 29.10 0.06 -12.52
N GLY A 130 28.74 1.33 -12.43
CA GLY A 130 27.53 1.85 -13.09
C GLY A 130 26.20 1.68 -12.32
N LYS A 131 26.22 1.42 -11.00
CA LYS A 131 24.98 1.28 -10.19
C LYS A 131 23.99 2.45 -10.34
N THR A 132 24.48 3.68 -10.48
CA THR A 132 23.66 4.90 -10.63
C THR A 132 23.20 5.14 -12.07
N GLN A 133 23.77 4.41 -13.04
CA GLN A 133 23.39 4.49 -14.45
C GLN A 133 22.29 3.51 -14.83
N LEU A 134 22.16 2.43 -14.05
CA LEU A 134 21.02 1.52 -14.08
C LEU A 134 19.76 2.24 -13.59
#